data_AF-A0A7S2CM28-F1
#
_entry.id   AF-A0A7S2CM28-F1
#
_cell.length_a   1.000
_cell.length_b   1.000
_cell.length_c   1.000
_cell.angle_alpha   90.00
_cell.angle_beta   90.00
_cell.angle_gamma   90.00
#
_symmetry.space_group_name_H-M   'P 1'
#
loop_
_entity.id
_entity.type
_entity.pdbx_description
1 polymer ?
#
loop_
_entity_poly.entity_id
_entity_poly.type
_entity_poly.pdbx_seq_one_letter_code
_entity_poly.pdbx_strand_id
1 'polypeptide(L)'
;TTADWKYKLLSILPIAIANSYAGWLAHDYVHGTDKFCNFFRNFGAVTAGLSTTMWCDKHNMHHAKTNEVGIDEDLPGGPVLFVWPPTPENDKPWRKFQHLY
;
A
#
# COMPACT_ATOMS: atom_id res chain seq x y z
N THR A 1 -19.24 14.96 -24.82
CA THR A 1 -17.95 14.51 -25.38
C THR A 1 -17.71 13.07 -24.91
N THR A 2 -18.00 12.09 -25.76
CA THR A 2 -17.83 10.67 -25.43
C THR A 2 -16.40 10.26 -25.77
N ALA A 3 -15.48 10.41 -24.81
CA ALA A 3 -14.21 9.70 -24.91
C ALA A 3 -14.52 8.19 -25.01
N ASP A 4 -14.07 7.56 -26.10
CA ASP A 4 -14.19 6.12 -26.34
C ASP A 4 -13.72 5.36 -25.08
N TRP A 5 -14.47 4.33 -24.67
CA TRP A 5 -14.19 3.54 -23.47
C TRP A 5 -12.76 2.96 -23.48
N LYS A 6 -12.21 2.73 -24.68
CA LYS A 6 -10.83 2.31 -24.90
C LYS A 6 -9.82 3.31 -24.32
N TYR A 7 -10.04 4.60 -24.50
CA TYR A 7 -9.15 5.64 -23.94
C TYR A 7 -9.32 5.76 -22.43
N LYS A 8 -10.52 5.50 -21.90
CA LYS A 8 -10.74 5.45 -20.45
C LYS A 8 -9.96 4.30 -19.81
N LEU A 9 -10.05 3.09 -20.38
CA LEU A 9 -9.27 1.96 -19.91
C LEU A 9 -7.76 2.20 -20.04
N LEU A 10 -7.32 2.80 -21.15
CA LEU A 10 -5.92 3.16 -21.33
C LEU A 10 -5.42 4.16 -20.29
N SER A 11 -6.27 5.09 -19.84
CA SER A 11 -5.93 6.09 -18.82
C SER A 11 -5.80 5.51 -17.40
N ILE A 12 -6.36 4.33 -17.13
CA ILE A 12 -6.26 3.69 -15.80
C ILE A 12 -4.81 3.33 -15.48
N LEU A 13 -4.06 2.82 -16.46
CA LEU A 13 -2.67 2.39 -16.27
C LEU A 13 -1.76 3.52 -15.76
N PRO A 14 -1.64 4.68 -16.43
CA PRO A 14 -0.79 5.76 -15.93
C PRO A 14 -1.29 6.33 -14.60
N ILE A 15 -2.60 6.35 -14.35
CA ILE A 15 -3.15 6.78 -13.04
C ILE A 15 -2.75 5.81 -11.94
N ALA A 16 -2.86 4.49 -12.18
CA ALA A 16 -2.47 3.47 -11.23
C ALA A 16 -0.96 3.55 -10.93
N ILE A 17 -0.14 3.71 -11.96
CA ILE A 17 1.31 3.90 -11.81
C ILE A 17 1.60 5.17 -11.00
N ALA A 18 0.99 6.30 -11.35
CA ALA A 18 1.19 7.56 -10.64
C ALA A 18 0.76 7.48 -9.17
N ASN A 19 -0.36 6.82 -8.87
CA ASN A 19 -0.83 6.63 -7.50
C ASN A 19 0.13 5.76 -6.68
N SER A 20 0.63 4.66 -7.26
CA SER A 20 1.64 3.81 -6.61
C SER A 20 2.92 4.57 -6.30
N TYR A 21 3.46 5.34 -7.26
CA TYR A 21 4.65 6.16 -7.02
C TYR A 21 4.39 7.28 -6.01
N ALA A 22 3.20 7.87 -6.02
CA ALA A 22 2.83 8.89 -5.04
C ALA A 22 2.82 8.30 -3.61
N GLY A 23 2.38 7.06 -3.43
CA GLY A 23 2.48 6.34 -2.17
C GLY A 23 3.92 6.14 -1.69
N TRP A 24 4.82 5.68 -2.57
CA TRP A 24 6.25 5.50 -2.24
C TRP A 24 6.95 6.82 -1.89
N LEU A 25 6.69 7.88 -2.65
CA LEU A 25 7.23 9.21 -2.34
C LEU A 25 6.70 9.74 -1.00
N ALA A 26 5.39 9.57 -0.74
CA ALA A 26 4.81 9.94 0.53
C ALA A 26 5.45 9.20 1.70
N HIS A 27 5.66 7.89 1.57
CA HIS A 27 6.41 7.07 2.52
C HIS A 27 7.78 7.69 2.83
N ASP A 28 8.57 7.99 1.81
CA ASP A 28 9.92 8.56 1.98
C ASP A 28 9.90 9.93 2.66
N TYR A 29 8.96 10.80 2.29
CA TYR A 29 8.83 12.13 2.91
C TYR A 29 8.38 12.09 4.36
N VAL A 30 7.56 11.10 4.73
CA VAL A 30 7.11 10.94 6.12
C VAL A 30 8.22 10.35 6.99
N HIS A 31 9.01 9.41 6.44
CA HIS A 31 10.21 8.89 7.12
C HIS A 31 11.31 9.93 7.28
N GLY A 32 11.55 10.75 6.26
CA GLY A 32 12.63 11.73 6.26
C GLY A 32 12.42 12.83 7.29
N THR A 33 13.49 13.17 8.04
CA THR A 33 13.43 14.16 9.13
C THR A 33 13.95 15.55 8.74
N ASP A 34 14.48 15.71 7.52
CA ASP A 34 15.02 16.98 7.04
C ASP A 34 13.93 17.99 6.63
N LYS A 35 14.33 19.23 6.31
CA LYS A 35 13.40 20.32 5.96
C LYS A 35 12.59 20.03 4.68
N PHE A 36 13.18 19.35 3.71
CA PHE A 36 12.53 19.01 2.45
C PHE A 36 11.43 17.98 2.69
N CYS A 37 11.75 16.92 3.44
CA CYS A 37 10.80 15.89 3.84
C CYS A 37 9.67 16.47 4.71
N ASN A 38 9.98 17.36 5.65
CA ASN A 38 8.97 18.05 6.45
C ASN A 38 8.02 18.92 5.61
N PHE A 39 8.53 19.61 4.58
CA PHE A 39 7.69 20.40 3.67
C PHE A 39 6.73 19.50 2.88
N PHE A 40 7.21 18.35 2.39
CA PHE A 40 6.40 17.40 1.60
C PHE A 40 5.66 16.35 2.44
N ARG A 41 5.61 16.49 3.76
CA ARG A 41 5.06 15.49 4.67
C ARG A 41 3.59 15.12 4.42
N ASN A 42 2.82 16.04 3.84
CA ASN A 42 1.41 15.82 3.47
C ASN A 42 1.20 15.54 1.97
N PHE A 43 2.27 15.27 1.21
CA PHE A 43 2.20 15.03 -0.24
C PHE A 43 1.21 13.91 -0.58
N GLY A 44 1.29 12.75 0.09
CA GLY A 44 0.39 11.62 -0.17
C GLY A 44 -1.09 11.93 0.06
N ALA A 45 -1.39 12.75 1.06
CA ALA A 45 -2.76 13.16 1.37
C ALA A 45 -3.34 14.02 0.24
N VAL A 46 -2.52 14.89 -0.35
CA VAL A 46 -2.94 15.81 -1.42
C VAL A 46 -2.99 15.11 -2.79
N THR A 47 -2.03 14.24 -3.10
CA THR A 47 -1.86 13.69 -4.46
C THR A 47 -2.53 12.33 -4.66
N ALA A 48 -2.67 11.54 -3.60
CA ALA A 48 -3.15 10.17 -3.68
C ALA A 48 -4.30 9.86 -2.70
N GLY A 49 -4.72 10.82 -1.86
CA GLY A 49 -5.73 10.60 -0.83
C GLY A 49 -5.23 9.73 0.34
N LEU A 50 -3.91 9.66 0.53
CA LEU A 50 -3.26 8.82 1.54
C LEU A 50 -2.90 9.67 2.77
N SER A 51 -3.68 9.57 3.85
CA SER A 51 -3.46 10.34 5.08
C SER A 51 -2.12 10.00 5.74
N THR A 52 -1.32 11.02 6.03
CA THR A 52 -0.04 10.88 6.75
C THR A 52 -0.22 10.29 8.14
N THR A 53 -1.25 10.69 8.87
CA THR A 53 -1.53 10.15 10.22
C THR A 53 -1.90 8.68 10.15
N MET A 54 -2.84 8.31 9.27
CA MET A 54 -3.24 6.91 9.09
C MET A 54 -2.03 6.06 8.69
N TRP A 55 -1.21 6.56 7.77
CA TRP A 55 0.00 5.88 7.35
C TRP A 55 0.97 5.68 8.52
N CYS A 56 1.26 6.73 9.31
CA CYS A 56 2.13 6.62 10.49
C CYS A 56 1.60 5.59 11.49
N ASP A 57 0.29 5.63 11.79
CA ASP A 57 -0.32 4.74 12.78
C ASP A 57 -0.20 3.28 12.35
N LYS A 58 -0.56 2.97 11.09
CA LYS A 58 -0.43 1.61 10.53
C LYS A 58 1.01 1.16 10.42
N HIS A 59 1.86 1.99 9.84
CA HIS A 59 3.24 1.65 9.56
C HIS A 59 4.08 1.46 10.82
N ASN A 60 3.90 2.33 11.83
CA ASN A 60 4.54 2.17 13.13
C ASN A 60 4.04 0.89 13.83
N MET A 61 2.74 0.58 13.73
CA MET A 61 2.20 -0.67 14.24
C MET A 61 2.83 -1.88 13.55
N HIS A 62 2.91 -1.88 12.22
CA HIS A 62 3.57 -2.93 11.45
C HIS A 62 5.02 -3.13 11.89
N HIS A 63 5.79 -2.07 12.12
CA HIS A 63 7.17 -2.21 12.61
C HIS A 63 7.29 -2.65 14.07
N ALA A 64 6.33 -2.31 14.92
CA ALA A 64 6.31 -2.76 16.31
C ALA A 64 5.83 -4.21 16.46
N LYS A 65 4.94 -4.65 15.56
CA LYS A 65 4.11 -5.86 15.68
C LYS A 65 4.02 -6.63 14.36
N THR A 66 5.13 -6.72 13.64
CA THR A 66 5.18 -7.26 12.28
C THR A 66 4.57 -8.66 12.21
N ASN A 67 3.60 -8.82 11.33
CA ASN A 67 2.91 -10.08 11.09
C ASN A 67 2.20 -10.70 12.30
N GLU A 68 1.83 -9.90 13.31
CA GLU A 68 0.95 -10.35 14.40
C GLU A 68 -0.54 -10.23 13.98
N VAL A 69 -1.18 -11.38 13.73
CA VAL A 69 -2.59 -11.46 13.29
C VAL A 69 -3.52 -10.79 14.29
N GLY A 70 -4.37 -9.89 13.80
CA GLY A 70 -5.33 -9.13 14.61
C GLY A 70 -4.74 -7.89 15.29
N ILE A 71 -3.45 -7.60 15.08
CA ILE A 71 -2.77 -6.40 15.59
C ILE A 71 -2.17 -5.61 14.43
N ASP A 72 -1.41 -6.27 13.57
CA ASP A 72 -0.86 -5.66 12.36
C ASP A 72 -1.94 -5.55 11.28
N GLU A 73 -2.47 -4.34 11.10
CA GLU A 73 -3.47 -4.04 10.08
C GLU A 73 -2.93 -3.99 8.65
N ASP A 74 -1.63 -4.20 8.43
CA ASP A 74 -1.03 -4.40 7.11
C ASP A 74 -1.00 -5.89 6.71
N LEU A 75 -1.31 -6.81 7.63
CA LEU A 75 -1.55 -8.23 7.34
C LEU A 75 -2.74 -8.57 6.45
N PRO A 76 -3.88 -7.84 6.41
CA PRO A 76 -4.90 -8.05 5.40
C PRO A 76 -4.41 -7.58 4.03
N GLY A 77 -3.18 -7.96 3.64
CA GLY A 77 -2.82 -8.24 2.27
C GLY A 77 -3.91 -9.13 1.69
N GLY A 78 -4.55 -8.63 0.64
CA GLY A 78 -5.78 -9.18 0.09
C GLY A 78 -5.70 -10.65 -0.32
N PRO A 79 -6.78 -11.20 -0.91
CA PRO A 79 -7.08 -12.64 -1.00
C PRO A 79 -6.04 -13.53 -1.72
N VAL A 80 -4.89 -13.01 -2.15
CA VAL A 80 -3.95 -13.65 -3.06
C VAL A 80 -2.61 -13.98 -2.42
N LEU A 81 -2.05 -13.10 -1.57
CA LEU A 81 -0.69 -13.26 -1.02
C LEU A 81 -0.73 -13.50 0.48
N PHE A 82 0.02 -14.51 0.93
CA PHE A 82 0.22 -14.83 2.34
C PHE A 82 1.52 -14.21 2.83
N VAL A 83 1.42 -13.20 3.69
CA VAL A 83 2.59 -12.59 4.35
C VAL A 83 2.84 -13.16 5.75
N TRP A 84 1.98 -14.08 6.19
CA TRP A 84 2.07 -14.84 7.44
C TRP A 84 1.72 -16.32 7.19
N PRO A 85 2.14 -17.25 8.07
CA PRO A 85 1.67 -18.64 8.03
C PRO A 85 0.17 -18.68 8.36
N PRO A 86 -0.72 -19.09 7.44
CA PRO A 86 -2.15 -19.13 7.72
C PRO A 86 -2.50 -20.29 8.64
N THR A 87 -3.62 -20.16 9.34
CA THR A 87 -4.28 -21.30 9.99
C THR A 87 -4.86 -22.24 8.92
N PRO A 88 -5.11 -23.54 9.23
CA PRO A 88 -5.68 -24.48 8.26
C PRO A 88 -6.96 -24.00 7.57
N GLU A 89 -7.79 -23.23 8.28
CA GLU A 89 -9.07 -22.70 7.78
C GLU A 89 -8.89 -21.53 6.80
N ASN A 90 -7.79 -20.79 6.96
CA ASN A 90 -7.45 -19.62 6.16
C ASN A 90 -6.44 -19.94 5.04
N ASP A 91 -5.89 -21.15 5.03
CA ASP A 91 -4.97 -21.59 3.99
C ASP A 91 -5.70 -21.77 2.64
N LYS A 92 -5.09 -21.28 1.57
CA LYS A 92 -5.66 -21.34 0.22
C LYS A 92 -4.80 -22.23 -0.66
N PRO A 93 -5.39 -23.04 -1.58
CA PRO A 93 -4.63 -24.00 -2.39
C PRO A 93 -3.50 -23.40 -3.23
N TRP A 94 -3.56 -22.10 -3.55
CA TRP A 94 -2.53 -21.40 -4.32
C TRP A 94 -1.32 -20.97 -3.49
N ARG A 95 -1.40 -20.89 -2.15
CA ARG A 95 -0.27 -20.50 -1.29
C ARG A 95 0.96 -21.37 -1.53
N LYS A 96 0.76 -22.66 -1.81
CA LYS A 96 1.86 -23.59 -2.12
C LYS A 96 2.67 -23.18 -3.34
N PHE A 97 2.14 -22.36 -4.25
CA PHE A 97 2.85 -21.84 -5.42
C PHE A 97 3.43 -20.44 -5.17
N GLN A 98 3.15 -19.83 -4.03
CA GLN A 98 3.59 -18.46 -3.71
C GLN A 98 5.12 -18.34 -3.64
N HIS A 99 5.86 -19.42 -3.39
CA HIS A 99 7.32 -19.41 -3.38
C HIS A 99 7.96 -19.39 -4.79
N LEU A 100 7.15 -19.40 -5.86
CA LEU A 100 7.62 -19.48 -7.25
C LEU A 100 7.78 -18.12 -7.94
N TYR A 101 7.44 -17.00 -7.27
CA TYR A 101 7.66 -15.65 -7.79
C TYR A 101 9.02 -15.08 -7.37
#